data_AF-A0A831ZGH6-F1
#
_entry.id   AF-A0A831ZGH6-F1
#
_cell.length_a   1.000
_cell.length_b   1.000
_cell.length_c   1.000
_cell.angle_alpha   90.00
_cell.angle_beta   90.00
_cell.angle_gamma   90.00
#
_symmetry.space_group_name_H-M   'P 1'
#
loop_
_entity.id
_entity.type
_entity.pdbx_description
1 polymer ?
#
loop_
_entity_poly.entity_id
_entity_poly.type
_entity_poly.pdbx_seq_one_letter_code
_entity_poly.pdbx_strand_id
1 'polypeptide(L)' 'METITLGTFILAILAAVVAGLVGGAIGGVVVGGEDLGKELAAMLGSFYGVIAAVPGVIAGLLLLAMF' A
#
# COMPACT_ATOMS: atom_id res chain seq x y z
N MET A 1 16.24 -17.66 -8.46
CA MET A 1 15.16 -17.49 -9.46
C MET A 1 13.85 -18.06 -8.94
N GLU A 2 13.26 -17.39 -7.95
CA GLU A 2 11.89 -17.69 -7.55
C GLU A 2 10.96 -17.29 -8.71
N THR A 3 10.19 -18.23 -9.25
CA THR A 3 9.27 -17.93 -10.36
C THR A 3 8.05 -17.19 -9.81
N ILE A 4 8.01 -15.87 -10.03
CA ILE A 4 6.80 -15.07 -9.78
C ILE A 4 5.75 -15.47 -10.81
N THR A 5 4.76 -16.25 -10.36
CA THR A 5 3.60 -16.60 -11.18
C THR A 5 2.63 -15.42 -11.25
N LEU A 6 1.76 -15.42 -12.26
CA LEU A 6 0.68 -14.43 -12.38
C LEU A 6 -0.22 -14.42 -11.13
N GLY A 7 -0.52 -15.60 -10.56
CA GLY A 7 -1.37 -15.72 -9.37
C GLY A 7 -0.75 -15.07 -8.14
N THR A 8 0.54 -15.35 -7.88
CA THR A 8 1.28 -14.74 -6.77
C THR A 8 1.47 -13.24 -6.95
N PHE A 9 1.67 -12.77 -8.19
CA PHE A 9 1.75 -11.34 -8.49
C PHE A 9 0.43 -10.62 -8.17
N ILE A 10 -0.70 -11.15 -8.65
CA ILE A 10 -2.03 -10.57 -8.37
C ILE A 10 -2.30 -10.56 -6.85
N LEU A 11 -2.01 -11.67 -6.16
CA LEU A 11 -2.19 -11.74 -4.71
C LEU A 11 -1.35 -10.69 -3.97
N ALA A 12 -0.09 -10.51 -4.37
CA ALA A 12 0.79 -9.51 -3.77
C ALA A 12 0.26 -8.07 -3.99
N ILE A 13 -0.26 -7.76 -5.19
CA ILE A 13 -0.87 -6.46 -5.46
C ILE A 13 -2.14 -6.25 -4.64
N LEU A 14 -3.01 -7.26 -4.53
CA LEU A 14 -4.21 -7.17 -3.68
C LEU A 14 -3.84 -6.94 -2.21
N ALA A 15 -2.84 -7.67 -1.71
CA ALA A 15 -2.32 -7.47 -0.37
C ALA A 15 -1.73 -6.06 -0.19
N ALA A 16 -1.01 -5.53 -1.20
CA ALA A 16 -0.47 -4.18 -1.19
C ALA A 16 -1.58 -3.13 -1.10
N VAL A 17 -2.68 -3.30 -1.86
CA VAL A 17 -3.82 -2.39 -1.80
C VAL A 17 -4.47 -2.42 -0.42
N VAL A 18 -4.77 -3.60 0.13
CA VAL A 18 -5.40 -3.71 1.44
C VAL A 18 -4.51 -3.12 2.54
N ALA A 19 -3.22 -3.47 2.54
CA ALA A 19 -2.26 -2.93 3.49
C ALA A 19 -2.08 -1.41 3.33
N GLY A 20 -2.05 -0.90 2.10
CA GLY A 20 -1.98 0.52 1.79
C GLY A 20 -3.22 1.29 2.24
N LEU A 21 -4.42 0.75 2.04
CA LEU A 21 -5.66 1.34 2.53
C LEU A 21 -5.66 1.42 4.06
N VAL A 22 -5.39 0.31 4.75
CA VAL A 22 -5.46 0.25 6.21
C VAL A 22 -4.34 1.07 6.86
N GLY A 23 -3.09 0.83 6.44
CA GLY A 23 -1.93 1.55 6.97
C GLY A 23 -1.99 3.04 6.61
N GLY A 24 -2.44 3.37 5.40
CA GLY A 24 -2.65 4.73 4.96
C GLY A 24 -3.73 5.44 5.78
N ALA A 25 -4.89 4.82 6.00
CA ALA A 25 -5.96 5.39 6.82
C ALA A 25 -5.46 5.72 8.24
N ILE A 26 -4.80 4.76 8.88
CA ILE A 26 -4.26 4.92 10.23
C ILE A 26 -3.22 6.03 10.25
N GLY A 27 -2.26 6.02 9.32
CA GLY A 27 -1.23 7.05 9.20
C GLY A 27 -1.81 8.44 8.94
N GLY A 28 -2.80 8.54 8.05
CA GLY A 28 -3.50 9.79 7.74
C GLY A 28 -4.19 10.38 8.97
N VAL A 29 -4.91 9.56 9.74
CA VAL A 29 -5.54 9.99 11.00
C VAL A 29 -4.49 10.41 12.03
N VAL A 30 -3.39 9.66 12.17
CA VAL A 30 -2.32 9.97 13.13
C VAL A 30 -1.62 11.29 12.80
N VAL A 31 -1.41 11.59 11.52
CA VAL A 31 -0.62 12.75 11.08
C VAL A 31 -1.48 14.00 10.88
N GLY A 32 -2.67 13.88 10.29
CA GLY A 32 -3.51 15.02 9.89
C GLY A 32 -4.90 15.04 10.51
N GLY A 33 -5.22 14.10 11.41
CA GLY A 33 -6.56 13.96 11.97
C GLY A 33 -6.99 15.13 12.86
N GLU A 34 -6.06 15.81 13.51
CA GLU A 34 -6.34 16.99 14.35
C GLU A 34 -6.68 18.23 13.52
N ASP A 35 -6.02 18.41 12.38
CA ASP A 35 -6.19 19.60 11.52
C ASP A 35 -7.33 19.46 10.50
N LEU A 36 -7.49 18.26 9.92
CA LEU A 36 -8.43 18.00 8.82
C LEU A 36 -9.73 17.33 9.27
N GLY A 37 -9.75 16.80 10.49
CA GLY A 37 -10.77 15.87 10.96
C GLY A 37 -10.48 14.42 10.53
N LYS A 38 -10.87 13.49 11.40
CA LYS A 38 -10.50 12.06 11.27
C LYS A 38 -10.96 11.41 9.96
N GLU A 39 -12.15 11.76 9.48
CA GLU A 39 -12.74 11.14 8.30
C GLU A 39 -12.01 11.55 7.01
N LEU A 40 -11.79 12.86 6.82
CA LEU A 40 -11.03 13.38 5.68
C LEU A 40 -9.57 12.90 5.73
N ALA A 41 -8.96 12.92 6.91
CA ALA A 41 -7.60 12.43 7.12
C ALA A 41 -7.46 10.94 6.79
N ALA A 42 -8.43 10.10 7.19
CA ALA A 42 -8.46 8.68 6.84
C ALA A 42 -8.63 8.45 5.33
N MET A 43 -9.50 9.23 4.67
CA MET A 43 -9.72 9.12 3.22
C MET A 43 -8.47 9.46 2.43
N LEU A 44 -7.82 10.59 2.75
CA LEU A 44 -6.58 11.00 2.11
C LEU A 44 -5.45 10.00 2.40
N GLY A 45 -5.32 9.59 3.66
CA GLY A 45 -4.35 8.59 4.08
C GLY A 45 -4.50 7.27 3.30
N SER A 46 -5.73 6.76 3.18
CA SER A 46 -6.01 5.53 2.42
C SER A 46 -5.63 5.67 0.94
N PHE A 47 -5.96 6.81 0.32
CA PHE A 47 -5.64 7.08 -1.08
C PHE A 47 -4.13 7.10 -1.32
N TYR A 48 -3.39 7.87 -0.54
CA TYR A 48 -1.93 7.96 -0.68
C TYR A 48 -1.21 6.68 -0.23
N GLY A 49 -1.77 5.97 0.75
CA GLY A 49 -1.26 4.68 1.20
C GLY A 49 -1.25 3.63 0.09
N VAL A 50 -2.30 3.56 -0.73
CA VAL A 50 -2.31 2.67 -1.92
C VAL A 50 -1.32 3.13 -2.98
N ILE A 51 -1.26 4.45 -3.24
CA ILE A 51 -0.31 5.03 -4.22
C ILE A 51 1.14 4.71 -3.86
N ALA A 52 1.48 4.65 -2.56
CA ALA A 52 2.81 4.26 -2.11
C ALA A 52 3.02 2.74 -2.08
N ALA A 53 2.03 1.99 -1.57
CA ALA A 53 2.16 0.54 -1.34
C ALA A 53 2.30 -0.25 -2.65
N VAL A 54 1.51 0.07 -3.69
CA VAL A 54 1.52 -0.69 -4.95
C VAL A 54 2.88 -0.59 -5.67
N PRO A 55 3.44 0.61 -5.93
CA PRO A 55 4.79 0.73 -6.49
C PRO A 55 5.87 0.12 -5.60
N GLY A 56 5.76 0.26 -4.28
CA GLY A 56 6.71 -0.35 -3.34
C GLY A 56 6.75 -1.88 -3.44
N VAL A 57 5.58 -2.52 -3.52
CA VAL A 57 5.47 -3.98 -3.70
C VAL A 57 5.95 -4.40 -5.09
N ILE A 58 5.64 -3.65 -6.15
CA ILE A 58 6.18 -3.92 -7.49
C ILE A 58 7.71 -3.88 -7.47
N ALA A 59 8.31 -2.84 -6.88
CA ALA A 59 9.76 -2.72 -6.76
C ALA A 59 10.37 -3.88 -5.95
N GLY A 60 9.73 -4.28 -4.86
CA GLY A 60 10.14 -5.44 -4.05
C GLY A 60 10.09 -6.76 -4.82
N LEU A 61 9.02 -6.98 -5.61
CA LEU A 61 8.89 -8.17 -6.46
C LEU A 61 9.94 -8.18 -7.58
N LEU A 62 10.22 -7.03 -8.20
CA LEU A 62 11.27 -6.92 -9.22
C LEU A 62 12.65 -7.22 -8.62
N LEU A 63 12.95 -6.68 -7.44
CA LEU A 63 14.20 -6.97 -6.72
C LEU A 63 14.30 -8.45 -6.37
N LEU A 64 13.23 -9.05 -5.86
CA LEU A 64 13.18 -10.48 -5.52
C LEU A 64 13.45 -11.36 -6.75
N ALA A 65 12.93 -10.98 -7.92
CA ALA A 65 13.15 -11.70 -9.17
C ALA A 65 14.61 -11.67 -9.66
N MET A 66 15.46 -10.79 -9.12
CA MET A 66 16.88 -10.69 -9.47
C MET A 66 17.78 -11.69 -8.73
N PHE A 67 17.25 -12.41 -7.74
CA PHE A 67 17.96 -13.44 -6.95
C PHE A 67 17.40 -14.86 -7.22
#